data_AF-A0A969Q3I9-F1
#
_entry.id   AF-A0A969Q3I9-F1
#
_cell.length_a   1.000
_cell.length_b   1.000
_cell.length_c   1.000
_cell.angle_alpha   90.00
_cell.angle_beta   90.00
_cell.angle_gamma   90.00
#
_symmetry.space_group_name_H-M   'P 1'
#
loop_
_entity.id
_entity.type
_entity.pdbx_description
1 polymer ?
#
loop_
_entity_poly.entity_id
_entity_poly.type
_entity_poly.pdbx_seq_one_letter_code
_entity_poly.pdbx_strand_id
1 'polypeptide(L)'
;MEFVGPILIGLVLLVVGGELLVRGAVASAKALGVSPLLIGLTLVGFGTSTPELVTSLTAAFEGSPGIAVGNVVGSNLANILLILGVSAIIYPMAVNPQSFKRDAIMLVVSALIFLAAVCM
;
A
#
# COMPACT_ATOMS: atom_id res chain seq x y z
N MET A 1 -19.13 -23.00 3.48
CA MET A 1 -19.46 -21.98 2.45
C MET A 1 -20.03 -20.70 3.06
N GLU A 2 -20.62 -20.72 4.27
CA GLU A 2 -21.19 -19.53 4.93
C GLU A 2 -20.23 -18.35 5.13
N PHE A 3 -18.93 -18.61 5.28
CA PHE A 3 -17.93 -17.55 5.48
C PHE A 3 -17.48 -16.85 4.19
N VAL A 4 -17.70 -17.44 3.02
CA VAL A 4 -17.17 -16.91 1.75
C VAL A 4 -17.92 -15.64 1.32
N GLY A 5 -19.25 -15.60 1.51
CA GLY A 5 -20.07 -14.45 1.15
C GLY A 5 -19.65 -13.16 1.88
N PRO A 6 -19.59 -13.16 3.23
CA PRO A 6 -19.14 -11.99 3.98
C PRO A 6 -17.72 -11.53 3.64
N ILE A 7 -16.79 -12.47 3.39
CA ILE A 7 -15.41 -12.14 3.01
C ILE A 7 -15.38 -11.41 1.67
N LEU A 8 -16.11 -11.89 0.66
CA LEU A 8 -16.15 -11.26 -0.66
C LEU A 8 -16.80 -9.88 -0.61
N ILE A 9 -17.89 -9.73 0.14
CA ILE A 9 -18.57 -8.44 0.32
C ILE A 9 -17.65 -7.45 1.04
N GLY A 10 -17.00 -7.88 2.13
CA GLY A 10 -16.05 -7.07 2.87
C GLY A 10 -14.88 -6.61 2.00
N LEU A 11 -14.32 -7.52 1.19
CA LEU A 11 -13.24 -7.19 0.25
C LEU A 11 -13.68 -6.14 -0.78
N VAL A 12 -14.85 -6.31 -1.39
CA VAL A 12 -15.39 -5.35 -2.36
C VAL A 12 -15.61 -3.98 -1.71
N LEU A 13 -16.24 -3.94 -0.52
CA LEU A 13 -16.50 -2.69 0.19
C LEU A 13 -15.20 -1.98 0.58
N LEU A 14 -14.18 -2.73 1.01
CA LEU A 14 -12.89 -2.18 1.39
C LEU A 14 -12.17 -1.57 0.18
N VAL A 15 -12.13 -2.28 -0.95
CA VAL A 15 -11.49 -1.80 -2.19
C VAL A 15 -12.22 -0.58 -2.74
N VAL A 16 -13.55 -0.64 -2.85
CA VAL A 16 -14.35 0.48 -3.37
C VAL A 16 -14.28 1.68 -2.43
N GLY A 17 -14.37 1.46 -1.12
CA GLY A 17 -14.24 2.52 -0.12
C GLY A 17 -12.88 3.22 -0.16
N GLY A 18 -11.81 2.44 -0.29
CA GLY A 18 -10.45 2.96 -0.49
C GLY A 18 -10.35 3.81 -1.75
N GLU A 19 -10.82 3.31 -2.89
CA GLU A 19 -10.80 4.03 -4.17
C GLU A 19 -11.59 5.36 -4.09
N LEU A 20 -12.78 5.34 -3.48
CA LEU A 20 -13.59 6.54 -3.28
C LEU A 20 -12.88 7.57 -2.39
N LEU A 21 -12.22 7.11 -1.32
CA LEU A 21 -11.41 7.96 -0.45
C LEU A 21 -10.28 8.63 -1.23
N VAL A 22 -9.51 7.87 -2.02
CA VAL A 22 -8.40 8.43 -2.82
C VAL A 22 -8.93 9.46 -3.81
N ARG A 23 -9.99 9.14 -4.55
CA ARG A 23 -10.57 10.07 -5.54
C ARG A 23 -11.08 11.35 -4.89
N GLY A 24 -11.80 11.24 -3.78
CA GLY A 24 -12.31 12.39 -3.03
C GLY A 24 -11.20 13.29 -2.50
N ALA A 25 -10.16 12.68 -1.93
CA ALA A 25 -9.00 13.40 -1.42
C ALA A 25 -8.21 14.08 -2.55
N VAL A 26 -8.01 13.41 -3.69
CA VAL A 26 -7.35 14.00 -4.89
C VAL A 26 -8.15 15.18 -5.43
N ALA A 27 -9.47 15.06 -5.54
CA ALA A 27 -10.34 16.15 -6.01
C ALA A 27 -10.27 17.36 -5.07
N SER A 28 -10.29 17.12 -3.76
CA SER A 28 -10.18 18.17 -2.73
C SER A 28 -8.82 18.87 -2.80
N ALA A 29 -7.72 18.13 -2.90
CA ALA A 29 -6.38 18.71 -3.00
C ALA A 29 -6.19 19.54 -4.28
N LYS A 30 -6.77 19.10 -5.41
CA LYS A 30 -6.79 19.89 -6.65
C LYS A 30 -7.57 21.19 -6.48
N ALA A 31 -8.73 21.16 -5.83
CA ALA A 31 -9.53 22.35 -5.57
C ALA A 31 -8.80 23.36 -4.66
N LEU A 32 -7.92 22.88 -3.78
CA LEU A 32 -7.06 23.71 -2.92
C LEU A 32 -5.76 24.19 -3.60
N GLY A 33 -5.55 23.88 -4.88
CA GLY A 33 -4.36 24.32 -5.63
C GLY A 33 -3.09 23.52 -5.35
N VAL A 34 -3.19 22.33 -4.75
CA VAL A 34 -2.03 21.46 -4.50
C VAL A 34 -1.48 20.92 -5.81
N SER A 35 -0.15 20.91 -5.97
CA SER A 35 0.48 20.46 -7.21
C SER A 35 0.22 18.97 -7.49
N PRO A 36 0.04 18.56 -8.77
CA PRO A 36 -0.16 17.15 -9.11
C PRO A 36 0.97 16.24 -8.62
N LEU A 37 2.21 16.76 -8.61
CA LEU A 37 3.36 16.04 -8.09
C LEU A 37 3.20 15.72 -6.59
N LEU A 38 2.82 16.70 -5.77
CA LEU A 38 2.65 16.49 -4.34
C LEU A 38 1.46 15.57 -4.05
N ILE A 39 0.36 15.72 -4.80
CA ILE A 39 -0.81 14.83 -4.71
C ILE A 39 -0.40 13.39 -5.04
N GLY A 40 0.35 13.16 -6.12
CA GLY A 40 0.80 11.84 -6.51
C GLY A 40 1.77 11.22 -5.50
N LEU A 41 2.74 12.01 -5.03
CA LEU A 41 3.80 11.53 -4.14
C LEU A 41 3.30 11.25 -2.71
N THR A 42 2.25 11.93 -2.26
CA THR A 42 1.75 11.81 -0.88
C THR A 42 0.36 11.20 -0.82
N LEU A 43 -0.63 11.87 -1.40
CA LEU A 43 -2.04 11.58 -1.19
C LEU A 43 -2.48 10.32 -1.94
N VAL A 44 -2.01 10.13 -3.17
CA VAL A 44 -2.24 8.87 -3.91
C VAL A 44 -1.48 7.72 -3.26
N GLY A 45 -0.19 7.91 -2.98
CA GLY A 45 0.63 6.86 -2.36
C GLY A 45 0.10 6.37 -1.01
N PHE A 46 -0.37 7.30 -0.16
CA PHE A 46 -0.99 6.94 1.12
C PHE A 46 -2.40 6.38 0.95
N GLY A 47 -3.18 6.97 0.02
CA GLY A 47 -4.54 6.58 -0.27
C GLY A 47 -4.66 5.13 -0.73
N THR A 48 -3.76 4.68 -1.62
CA THR A 48 -3.78 3.29 -2.14
C THR A 48 -3.47 2.25 -1.08
N SER A 49 -2.80 2.62 0.02
CA SER A 49 -2.50 1.72 1.15
C SER A 49 -3.47 1.88 2.32
N THR A 50 -4.52 2.69 2.17
CA THR A 50 -5.51 2.91 3.23
C THR A 50 -6.34 1.64 3.54
N PRO A 51 -6.82 0.88 2.54
CA PRO A 51 -7.45 -0.42 2.78
C PRO A 51 -6.59 -1.31 3.68
N GLU A 52 -5.32 -1.48 3.34
CA GLU A 52 -4.36 -2.31 4.06
C GLU A 52 -4.12 -1.79 5.47
N LEU A 53 -4.01 -0.48 5.64
CA LEU A 53 -3.87 0.14 6.96
C LEU A 53 -5.08 -0.19 7.85
N VAL A 54 -6.30 -0.05 7.32
CA VAL A 54 -7.53 -0.37 8.06
C VAL A 54 -7.55 -1.86 8.43
N THR A 55 -7.28 -2.76 7.49
CA THR A 55 -7.28 -4.21 7.76
C THR A 55 -6.22 -4.59 8.81
N SER A 56 -5.01 -4.02 8.72
CA SER A 56 -3.94 -4.28 9.68
C SER A 56 -4.26 -3.74 11.07
N LEU A 57 -4.81 -2.53 11.18
CA LEU A 57 -5.20 -1.94 12.47
C LEU A 57 -6.34 -2.74 13.12
N THR A 58 -7.38 -3.09 12.36
CA THR A 58 -8.48 -3.92 12.85
C THR A 58 -7.96 -5.26 13.36
N ALA A 59 -7.14 -5.96 12.56
CA ALA A 59 -6.57 -7.24 12.97
C ALA A 59 -5.69 -7.14 14.23
N ALA A 60 -4.92 -6.06 14.37
CA ALA A 60 -4.12 -5.82 15.57
C ALA A 60 -5.00 -5.57 16.81
N PHE A 61 -6.06 -4.77 16.68
CA PHE A 61 -7.00 -4.49 17.78
C PHE A 61 -7.87 -5.69 18.17
N GLU A 62 -8.15 -6.59 17.23
CA GLU A 62 -8.88 -7.84 17.47
C GLU A 62 -8.00 -8.97 18.01
N GLY A 63 -6.75 -8.67 18.40
CA GLY A 63 -5.84 -9.66 19.00
C GLY A 63 -5.27 -10.66 17.99
N SER A 64 -5.30 -10.33 16.70
CA SER A 64 -4.74 -11.14 15.60
C SER A 64 -3.55 -10.45 14.90
N PRO A 65 -2.46 -10.11 15.62
CA PRO A 65 -1.34 -9.34 15.08
C PRO A 65 -0.60 -10.03 13.93
N GLY A 66 -0.64 -11.37 13.88
CA GLY A 66 -0.07 -12.13 12.76
C GLY A 66 -0.72 -11.79 11.41
N ILE A 67 -2.04 -11.52 11.40
CA ILE A 67 -2.75 -11.08 10.19
C ILE A 67 -2.30 -9.66 9.81
N ALA A 68 -2.12 -8.78 10.80
CA ALA A 68 -1.66 -7.41 10.56
C ALA A 68 -0.26 -7.37 9.93
N VAL A 69 0.68 -8.14 10.46
CA VAL A 69 2.05 -8.29 9.91
C VAL A 69 2.00 -8.95 8.53
N GLY A 70 1.23 -10.03 8.39
CA GLY A 70 1.06 -10.73 7.11
C GLY A 70 0.52 -9.82 6.00
N ASN A 71 -0.45 -8.96 6.33
CA ASN A 71 -0.98 -7.97 5.40
C ASN A 71 0.08 -6.94 4.98
N VAL A 72 0.84 -6.37 5.92
CA VAL A 72 1.89 -5.38 5.59
C VAL A 72 2.99 -5.99 4.73
N VAL A 73 3.50 -7.17 5.11
CA VAL A 73 4.60 -7.83 4.38
C VAL A 73 4.11 -8.35 3.03
N GLY A 74 2.95 -9.01 3.00
CA GLY A 74 2.37 -9.59 1.80
C GLY A 74 2.07 -8.53 0.73
N SER A 75 1.48 -7.40 1.11
CA SER A 75 1.14 -6.32 0.16
C SER A 75 2.38 -5.67 -0.45
N ASN A 76 3.47 -5.48 0.32
CA ASN A 76 4.72 -4.97 -0.24
C ASN A 76 5.39 -5.97 -1.20
N LEU A 77 5.37 -7.27 -0.88
CA LEU A 77 5.86 -8.30 -1.79
C LEU A 77 5.04 -8.36 -3.09
N ALA A 78 3.70 -8.29 -2.99
CA ALA A 78 2.84 -8.23 -4.16
C ALA A 78 3.12 -6.98 -5.02
N ASN A 79 3.29 -5.80 -4.40
CA ASN A 79 3.60 -4.57 -5.13
C ASN A 79 4.91 -4.67 -5.92
N ILE A 80 5.96 -5.26 -5.33
CA ILE A 80 7.28 -5.34 -5.98
C ILE A 80 7.36 -6.50 -6.98
N LEU A 81 6.96 -7.70 -6.56
CA LEU A 81 7.17 -8.91 -7.36
C LEU A 81 6.08 -9.10 -8.40
N LEU A 82 4.82 -8.85 -8.03
CA LEU A 82 3.70 -9.02 -8.93
C LEU A 82 3.46 -7.75 -9.75
N ILE A 83 3.11 -6.63 -9.12
CA ILE A 83 2.69 -5.43 -9.86
C ILE A 83 3.87 -4.82 -10.61
N LEU A 84 4.95 -4.45 -9.92
CA LEU A 84 6.12 -3.83 -10.54
C LEU A 84 6.85 -4.81 -11.46
N GLY A 85 7.00 -6.07 -11.05
CA GLY A 85 7.62 -7.12 -11.87
C GLY A 85 6.89 -7.34 -13.20
N VAL A 86 5.57 -7.52 -13.17
CA VAL A 86 4.77 -7.66 -14.39
C VAL A 86 4.79 -6.37 -15.22
N SER A 87 4.71 -5.20 -14.58
CA SER A 87 4.78 -3.91 -15.28
C SER A 87 6.11 -3.74 -16.02
N ALA A 88 7.24 -4.14 -15.43
CA ALA A 88 8.56 -4.06 -16.04
C ALA A 88 8.73 -5.03 -17.22
N ILE A 89 8.04 -6.18 -17.21
CA ILE A 89 8.01 -7.11 -18.35
C ILE A 89 7.19 -6.53 -19.51
N ILE A 90 6.03 -5.94 -19.21
CA ILE A 90 5.13 -5.37 -20.23
C ILE A 90 5.73 -4.09 -20.83
N TYR A 91 6.26 -3.21 -19.98
CA TYR A 91 6.81 -1.92 -20.38
C TYR A 91 8.14 -1.67 -19.63
N PRO A 92 9.29 -1.97 -20.27
CA PRO A 92 10.60 -1.73 -19.67
C PRO A 92 10.78 -0.24 -19.32
N MET A 93 10.92 0.05 -18.03
CA MET A 93 11.04 1.41 -17.52
C MET A 93 12.50 1.84 -17.43
N ALA A 94 12.85 2.97 -18.03
CA ALA A 94 14.14 3.62 -17.79
C ALA A 94 14.12 4.28 -16.40
N VAL A 95 15.05 3.88 -15.53
CA VAL A 95 15.18 4.44 -14.17
C VAL A 95 16.50 5.18 -14.02
N ASN A 96 16.49 6.28 -13.27
CA ASN A 96 17.72 6.97 -12.89
C ASN A 96 18.50 6.10 -11.89
N PRO A 97 19.77 5.74 -12.15
CA PRO A 97 20.54 4.84 -11.28
C PRO A 97 20.72 5.36 -9.85
N GLN A 98 20.89 6.68 -9.66
CA GLN A 98 21.04 7.29 -8.35
C GLN A 98 19.73 7.23 -7.56
N SER A 99 18.60 7.55 -8.19
CA SER A 99 17.27 7.43 -7.55
C SER A 99 16.98 5.98 -7.17
N PHE A 100 17.23 5.03 -8.08
CA PHE A 100 17.01 3.61 -7.82
C PHE A 100 17.85 3.12 -6.63
N LYS A 101 19.14 3.46 -6.59
CA LYS A 101 20.03 3.09 -5.48
C LYS A 101 19.53 3.67 -4.15
N ARG A 102 19.10 4.93 -4.12
CA ARG A 102 18.58 5.57 -2.91
C ARG A 102 17.32 4.86 -2.42
N ASP A 103 16.37 4.60 -3.32
CA ASP A 103 15.09 4.02 -2.95
C ASP A 103 15.26 2.55 -2.52
N ALA A 104 16.17 1.80 -3.16
CA ALA A 104 16.54 0.45 -2.74
C ALA A 104 17.20 0.41 -1.34
N ILE A 105 18.09 1.37 -1.04
CA ILE A 105 18.68 1.48 0.31
C ILE A 105 17.60 1.78 1.35
N MET A 106 16.70 2.72 1.07
CA MET A 106 15.59 3.04 1.99
C MET A 106 14.66 1.85 2.21
N LEU A 107 14.42 1.04 1.18
CA LEU A 107 13.64 -0.18 1.29
C LEU A 107 14.30 -1.21 2.21
N VAL A 108 15.62 -1.45 2.05
CA VAL A 108 16.35 -2.37 2.92
C VAL A 108 16.36 -1.87 4.36
N VAL A 109 16.64 -0.58 4.58
CA VAL A 109 16.67 0.01 5.93
C VAL A 109 15.29 -0.11 6.60
N SER A 110 14.21 0.26 5.91
CA SER A 110 12.85 0.15 6.45
C SER A 110 12.45 -1.30 6.75
N ALA A 111 12.83 -2.25 5.88
CA ALA A 111 12.59 -3.67 6.13
C ALA A 111 13.34 -4.19 7.37
N LEU A 112 14.60 -3.77 7.58
CA LEU A 112 15.38 -4.14 8.76
C LEU A 112 14.80 -3.54 10.04
N ILE A 113 14.37 -2.28 10.01
CA ILE A 113 13.71 -1.62 11.14
C ILE A 113 12.41 -2.36 11.48
N PHE A 114 11.60 -2.70 10.47
CA PHE A 114 10.37 -3.46 10.66
C PHE A 114 10.64 -4.83 11.28
N LEU A 115 11.64 -5.56 10.78
CA LEU A 115 12.04 -6.86 11.33
C LEU A 115 12.49 -6.75 12.79
N ALA A 116 13.33 -5.76 13.11
CA ALA A 116 13.75 -5.52 14.49
C ALA A 116 12.55 -5.23 15.40
N ALA A 117 11.60 -4.39 14.96
CA ALA A 117 10.41 -4.06 15.74
C ALA A 117 9.46 -5.24 15.97
N VAL A 118 9.42 -6.23 15.05
CA VAL A 118 8.58 -7.43 15.19
C VAL A 118 9.26 -8.52 16.02
N CYS A 119 10.60 -8.58 16.00
CA CYS A 119 11.37 -9.57 16.76
C CYS A 119 11.65 -9.18 18.22
N MET A 120 11.44 -7.92 18.59
CA MET A 120 11.53 -7.41 19.97
C MET A 120 10.21 -7.61 20.72
#